data_AF-A0A934MXN6-F1
#
_entry.id   AF-A0A934MXN6-F1
#
_cell.length_a   1.000
_cell.length_b   1.000
_cell.length_c   1.000
_cell.angle_alpha   90.00
_cell.angle_beta   90.00
_cell.angle_gamma   90.00
#
_symmetry.space_group_name_H-M   'P 1'
#
loop_
_entity.id
_entity.type
_entity.pdbx_description
1 polymer ?
#
loop_
_entity_poly.entity_id
_entity_poly.type
_entity_poly.pdbx_seq_one_letter_code
_entity_poly.pdbx_strand_id
1 'polypeptide(L)'
;MSSNAEAQASRGDVFKWAIVILLVAVGVIGNNFYSAESLLYRLIAILVLAGVACFVALQTAKGRAFFTLAKEAKTEIRRVVWPTRQETIQTTLIVLAVVVFMSLVLWGVDSFLGWIVSSVIS
;
A
#
# COMPACT_ATOMS: atom_id res chain seq x y z
N MET A 1 -10.49 -29.68 25.37
CA MET A 1 -10.87 -30.29 24.07
C MET A 1 -10.69 -29.30 22.89
N SER A 2 -9.64 -28.46 22.88
CA SER A 2 -9.43 -27.40 21.86
C SER A 2 -8.18 -27.57 20.98
N SER A 3 -7.24 -28.45 21.35
CA SER A 3 -5.99 -28.65 20.59
C SER A 3 -6.17 -29.29 19.21
N ASN A 4 -7.24 -30.08 19.00
CA ASN A 4 -7.50 -30.72 17.72
C ASN A 4 -8.18 -29.79 16.69
N ALA A 5 -8.87 -28.73 17.13
CA ALA A 5 -9.55 -27.79 16.23
C ALA A 5 -8.57 -26.81 15.55
N GLU A 6 -7.55 -26.35 16.27
CA GLU A 6 -6.48 -25.49 15.72
C GLU A 6 -5.53 -26.26 14.78
N ALA A 7 -5.20 -27.51 15.11
CA ALA A 7 -4.37 -28.37 14.27
C ALA A 7 -5.06 -28.75 12.94
N GLN A 8 -6.38 -28.95 12.96
CA GLN A 8 -7.17 -29.30 11.77
C GLN A 8 -7.37 -28.10 10.82
N ALA A 9 -7.48 -26.89 11.36
CA ALA A 9 -7.49 -25.65 10.57
C ALA A 9 -6.14 -25.41 9.87
N SER A 10 -5.02 -25.65 10.56
CA SER A 10 -3.66 -25.48 10.01
C SER A 10 -3.35 -26.47 8.87
N ARG A 11 -3.71 -27.75 9.04
CA ARG A 11 -3.40 -28.80 8.05
C ARG A 11 -4.25 -28.68 6.78
N GLY A 12 -5.52 -28.25 6.92
CA GLY A 12 -6.41 -27.97 5.79
C GLY A 12 -6.02 -26.73 5.00
N ASP A 13 -5.51 -25.70 5.67
CA ASP A 13 -5.02 -24.48 5.02
C ASP A 13 -3.73 -24.74 4.23
N VAL A 14 -2.80 -25.56 4.74
CA VAL A 14 -1.59 -25.95 3.99
C VAL A 14 -1.95 -26.67 2.68
N PHE A 15 -2.97 -27.54 2.70
CA PHE A 15 -3.44 -28.22 1.48
C PHE A 15 -4.04 -27.24 0.47
N LYS A 16 -4.79 -26.23 0.92
CA LYS A 16 -5.32 -25.17 0.03
C LYS A 16 -4.20 -24.30 -0.55
N TRP A 17 -3.18 -23.97 0.23
CA TRP A 17 -2.00 -23.24 -0.26
C TRP A 17 -1.22 -24.06 -1.29
N ALA A 18 -1.08 -25.37 -1.11
CA ALA A 18 -0.48 -26.25 -2.10
C ALA A 18 -1.25 -26.23 -3.43
N ILE A 19 -2.59 -26.24 -3.38
CA ILE A 19 -3.45 -26.11 -4.58
C ILE A 19 -3.26 -24.76 -5.26
N VAL A 20 -3.19 -23.65 -4.51
CA VAL A 20 -2.96 -22.31 -5.08
C VAL A 20 -1.60 -22.23 -5.76
N ILE A 21 -0.54 -22.74 -5.13
CA ILE A 21 0.81 -22.76 -5.71
C ILE A 21 0.84 -23.61 -6.98
N LEU A 22 0.15 -24.76 -6.98
CA LEU A 22 0.06 -25.63 -8.15
C LEU A 22 -0.70 -24.94 -9.29
N LEU A 23 -1.82 -24.27 -9.03
CA LEU A 23 -2.56 -23.51 -10.03
C LEU A 23 -1.73 -22.35 -10.62
N VAL A 24 -0.96 -21.63 -9.78
CA VAL A 24 -0.07 -20.56 -10.23
C VAL A 24 1.07 -21.13 -11.07
N ALA A 25 1.69 -22.23 -10.65
CA ALA A 25 2.75 -22.90 -11.39
C ALA A 25 2.25 -23.38 -12.77
N VAL A 26 1.06 -23.98 -12.83
CA VAL A 26 0.40 -24.35 -14.09
C VAL A 26 0.13 -23.13 -14.96
N GLY A 27 -0.29 -22.01 -14.38
CA GLY A 27 -0.46 -20.75 -15.11
C GLY A 27 0.84 -20.20 -15.70
N VAL A 28 1.94 -20.22 -14.94
CA VAL A 28 3.27 -19.73 -15.39
C VAL A 28 3.87 -20.65 -16.46
N ILE A 29 3.75 -21.97 -16.28
CA ILE A 29 4.25 -22.97 -17.24
C ILE A 29 3.42 -22.91 -18.53
N GLY A 30 2.08 -22.86 -18.43
CA GLY A 30 1.19 -22.71 -19.58
C GLY A 30 1.45 -21.42 -20.36
N ASN A 31 1.73 -20.33 -19.65
CA ASN A 31 2.13 -19.05 -20.23
C ASN A 31 3.45 -19.13 -21.03
N ASN A 32 4.38 -19.99 -20.62
CA ASN A 32 5.67 -20.17 -21.30
C ASN A 32 5.57 -21.11 -22.52
N PHE A 33 4.75 -22.17 -22.44
CA PHE A 33 4.54 -23.09 -23.56
C PHE A 33 3.70 -22.47 -24.70
N TYR A 34 2.69 -21.65 -24.40
CA TYR A 34 1.87 -20.96 -25.40
C TYR A 34 2.45 -19.61 -25.85
N SER A 35 3.78 -19.49 -25.89
CA SER A 35 4.48 -18.26 -26.31
C SER A 35 4.31 -17.92 -27.79
N ALA A 36 3.84 -18.87 -28.62
CA ALA A 36 3.73 -18.75 -30.06
C ALA A 36 2.31 -18.40 -30.58
N GLU A 37 1.33 -18.20 -29.69
CA GLU A 37 -0.09 -17.97 -30.04
C GLU A 37 -0.62 -16.60 -29.59
N SER A 38 -1.76 -16.20 -30.15
CA SER A 38 -2.35 -14.86 -30.00
C SER A 38 -2.56 -14.38 -28.54
N LEU A 39 -2.18 -13.13 -28.27
CA LEU A 39 -2.19 -12.49 -26.93
C LEU A 39 -3.53 -12.56 -26.19
N LEU A 40 -4.66 -12.58 -26.92
CA LEU A 40 -6.00 -12.54 -26.33
C LEU A 40 -6.35 -13.82 -25.54
N TYR A 41 -6.03 -14.99 -26.09
CA TYR A 41 -6.39 -16.26 -25.44
C TYR A 41 -5.58 -16.48 -24.15
N ARG A 42 -4.32 -16.03 -24.16
CA ARG A 42 -3.42 -16.06 -23.01
C ARG A 42 -3.89 -15.14 -21.88
N LEU A 43 -4.29 -13.91 -22.20
CA LEU A 43 -4.80 -12.96 -21.20
C LEU A 43 -6.06 -13.48 -20.53
N ILE A 44 -7.02 -14.03 -21.29
CA ILE A 44 -8.26 -14.59 -20.72
C ILE A 44 -7.96 -15.81 -19.85
N ALA A 45 -7.11 -16.74 -20.32
CA ALA A 45 -6.73 -17.93 -19.55
C ALA A 45 -6.02 -17.57 -18.23
N ILE A 46 -5.11 -16.59 -18.25
CA ILE A 46 -4.41 -16.11 -17.05
C ILE A 46 -5.38 -15.39 -16.10
N LEU A 47 -6.27 -14.55 -16.62
CA LEU A 47 -7.26 -13.85 -15.80
C LEU A 47 -8.24 -14.82 -15.12
N VAL A 48 -8.68 -15.86 -15.82
CA VAL A 48 -9.54 -16.92 -15.25
C VAL A 48 -8.79 -17.71 -14.18
N LEU A 49 -7.55 -18.14 -14.44
CA LEU A 49 -6.73 -18.85 -13.45
C LEU A 49 -6.44 -17.98 -12.22
N ALA A 50 -6.11 -16.70 -12.42
CA ALA A 50 -5.90 -15.74 -11.34
C ALA A 50 -7.19 -15.53 -10.52
N GLY A 51 -8.34 -15.45 -11.19
CA GLY A 51 -9.65 -15.35 -10.53
C GLY A 51 -9.96 -16.57 -9.66
N VAL A 52 -9.73 -17.78 -10.18
CA VAL A 52 -9.92 -19.04 -9.43
C VAL A 52 -8.95 -19.14 -8.26
N ALA A 53 -7.67 -18.81 -8.47
CA ALA A 53 -6.67 -18.79 -7.41
C ALA A 53 -7.02 -17.78 -6.31
N CYS A 54 -7.47 -16.58 -6.68
CA CYS A 54 -7.95 -15.56 -5.74
C CYS A 54 -9.17 -16.05 -4.95
N PHE A 55 -10.13 -16.68 -5.62
CA PHE A 55 -11.33 -17.25 -4.98
C PHE A 55 -10.97 -18.32 -3.95
N VAL A 56 -10.04 -19.23 -4.28
CA VAL A 56 -9.54 -20.26 -3.36
C VAL A 56 -8.75 -19.65 -2.20
N ALA A 57 -7.92 -18.63 -2.46
CA ALA A 57 -7.17 -17.92 -1.44
C ALA A 57 -8.09 -17.23 -0.42
N LEU A 58 -9.17 -16.60 -0.88
CA LEU A 58 -10.18 -15.98 -0.01
C LEU A 58 -10.95 -16.99 0.86
N GLN A 59 -11.11 -18.24 0.41
CA GLN A 59 -11.73 -19.31 1.21
C GLN A 59 -10.81 -19.93 2.29
N THR A 60 -9.54 -19.56 2.33
CA THR A 60 -8.54 -20.02 3.33
C THR A 60 -8.71 -19.26 4.66
N ALA A 61 -8.34 -19.82 5.82
CA ALA A 61 -8.56 -19.15 7.10
C ALA A 61 -7.84 -17.79 7.19
N LYS A 62 -6.64 -17.69 6.61
CA LYS A 62 -5.92 -16.41 6.46
C LYS A 62 -6.64 -15.41 5.54
N GLY A 63 -7.30 -15.87 4.48
CA GLY A 63 -8.05 -15.01 3.54
C GLY A 63 -9.30 -14.42 4.19
N ARG A 64 -10.03 -15.22 4.97
CA ARG A 64 -11.16 -14.74 5.78
C ARG A 64 -10.72 -13.77 6.88
N ALA A 65 -9.62 -14.06 7.57
CA ALA A 65 -9.07 -13.15 8.57
C ALA A 65 -8.70 -11.79 7.95
N PHE A 66 -8.04 -11.78 6.78
CA PHE A 66 -7.73 -10.55 6.04
C PHE A 66 -8.99 -9.78 5.63
N PHE A 67 -10.04 -10.48 5.18
CA PHE A 67 -11.31 -9.84 4.82
C PHE A 67 -12.00 -9.20 6.03
N THR A 68 -11.96 -9.84 7.19
CA THR A 68 -12.47 -9.27 8.45
C THR A 68 -11.67 -8.03 8.85
N LEU A 69 -10.33 -8.09 8.82
CA LEU A 69 -9.46 -6.94 9.09
C LEU A 69 -9.70 -5.79 8.11
N ALA A 70 -9.89 -6.07 6.82
CA ALA A 70 -10.20 -5.05 5.82
C ALA A 70 -11.57 -4.40 6.07
N LYS A 71 -12.55 -5.18 6.52
CA LYS A 71 -13.89 -4.67 6.90
C LYS A 71 -13.83 -3.81 8.16
N GLU A 72 -13.02 -4.20 9.14
CA GLU A 72 -12.74 -3.42 10.35
C GLU A 72 -12.00 -2.13 10.01
N ALA A 73 -10.95 -2.19 9.17
CA ALA A 73 -10.22 -1.02 8.69
C ALA A 73 -11.13 -0.04 7.95
N LYS A 74 -12.07 -0.53 7.12
CA LYS A 74 -13.07 0.34 6.46
C LYS A 74 -14.01 1.01 7.46
N THR A 75 -14.33 0.33 8.56
CA THR A 75 -15.13 0.89 9.66
C THR A 75 -14.36 1.96 10.42
N GLU A 76 -13.06 1.75 10.64
CA GLU A 76 -12.17 2.69 11.32
C GLU A 76 -11.85 3.92 10.45
N ILE A 77 -11.67 3.74 9.14
CA ILE A 77 -11.52 4.85 8.18
C ILE A 77 -12.74 5.77 8.20
N ARG A 78 -13.94 5.25 8.49
CA ARG A 78 -15.15 6.08 8.66
C ARG A 78 -15.15 6.87 9.96
N ARG A 79 -14.32 6.50 10.94
CA ARG A 79 -14.10 7.25 12.19
C ARG A 79 -13.01 8.30 12.06
N VAL A 80 -12.24 8.27 10.97
CA VAL A 80 -11.31 9.36 10.65
C VAL A 80 -12.15 10.59 10.30
N VAL A 81 -12.25 11.49 11.26
CA VAL A 81 -12.81 12.82 11.04
C VAL A 81 -11.80 13.57 10.18
N TRP A 82 -12.03 13.57 8.88
CA TRP A 82 -11.20 14.34 7.96
C TRP A 82 -11.35 15.82 8.31
N PRO A 83 -10.24 16.55 8.50
CA PRO A 83 -10.30 17.95 8.87
C PRO A 83 -11.05 18.73 7.81
N THR A 84 -11.81 19.73 8.25
CA THR A 84 -12.54 20.58 7.32
C THR A 84 -11.54 21.41 6.49
N ARG A 85 -11.95 21.84 5.28
CA ARG A 85 -11.09 22.67 4.43
C ARG A 85 -10.63 23.95 5.14
N GLN A 86 -11.44 24.47 6.05
CA GLN A 86 -11.13 25.68 6.83
C GLN A 86 -9.99 25.44 7.82
N GLU A 87 -10.01 24.34 8.58
CA GLU A 87 -8.93 23.98 9.51
C GLU A 87 -7.61 23.73 8.77
N THR A 88 -7.67 23.02 7.64
CA THR A 88 -6.49 22.73 6.82
C THR A 88 -5.84 24.01 6.29
N ILE A 89 -6.64 24.96 5.82
CA ILE A 89 -6.15 26.25 5.31
C ILE A 89 -5.59 27.11 6.45
N GLN A 90 -6.24 27.12 7.62
CA GLN A 90 -5.77 27.87 8.79
C GLN A 90 -4.38 27.38 9.23
N THR A 91 -4.18 26.07 9.39
CA THR A 91 -2.87 25.52 9.76
C THR A 91 -1.83 25.80 8.68
N THR A 92 -2.19 25.68 7.40
CA THR A 92 -1.27 25.99 6.28
C THR A 92 -0.85 27.46 6.28
N LEU A 93 -1.78 28.39 6.50
CA LEU A 93 -1.48 29.83 6.58
C LEU A 93 -0.57 30.16 7.76
N ILE A 94 -0.79 29.55 8.92
CA ILE A 94 0.08 29.73 10.10
C ILE A 94 1.51 29.25 9.77
N VAL A 95 1.66 28.06 9.20
CA VAL A 95 2.97 27.52 8.80
C VAL A 95 3.63 28.43 7.77
N LEU A 96 2.88 28.89 6.76
CA LEU A 96 3.38 29.77 5.71
C LEU A 96 3.85 31.11 6.27
N ALA A 97 3.12 31.69 7.23
CA ALA A 97 3.54 32.91 7.90
C ALA A 97 4.86 32.73 8.66
N VAL A 98 5.02 31.61 9.39
CA VAL A 98 6.26 31.30 10.10
C VAL A 98 7.43 31.08 9.13
N VAL A 99 7.22 30.39 8.01
CA VAL A 99 8.24 30.16 6.99
C VAL A 99 8.70 31.47 6.35
N VAL A 100 7.75 32.34 5.98
CA VAL A 100 8.06 33.67 5.41
C VAL A 100 8.83 34.51 6.42
N PHE A 101 8.41 34.54 7.67
CA PHE A 101 9.11 35.26 8.73
C PHE A 101 10.56 34.77 8.89
N MET A 102 10.77 33.45 9.02
CA MET A 102 12.11 32.89 9.16
C MET A 102 12.97 33.13 7.92
N SER A 103 12.41 33.03 6.71
CA SER A 103 13.14 33.32 5.47
C SER A 103 13.63 34.78 5.41
N LEU A 104 12.82 35.72 5.90
CA LEU A 104 13.17 37.14 5.91
C LEU A 104 14.24 37.45 6.96
N VAL A 105 14.16 36.81 8.13
CA VAL A 105 15.19 36.91 9.17
C VAL A 105 16.51 36.36 8.66
N LEU A 106 16.53 35.15 8.09
CA LEU A 106 17.75 34.55 7.54
C LEU A 106 18.33 35.44 6.44
N TRP A 107 17.52 35.84 5.46
CA TRP A 107 17.95 36.73 4.38
C TRP A 107 18.57 38.04 4.90
N GLY A 108 18.00 38.63 5.96
CA GLY A 108 18.54 39.82 6.60
C GLY A 108 19.91 39.57 7.23
N VAL A 109 20.08 38.47 7.96
CA VAL A 109 21.35 38.08 8.58
C VAL A 109 22.40 37.75 7.51
N ASP A 110 22.04 37.00 6.48
CA ASP A 110 22.94 36.63 5.38
C ASP A 110 23.42 37.87 4.63
N SER A 111 22.52 38.82 4.34
CA SER A 111 22.87 40.09 3.68
C SER A 111 23.78 40.95 4.56
N PHE A 112 23.51 41.01 5.86
CA PHE A 112 24.31 41.76 6.83
C PHE A 112 25.72 41.18 6.99
N LEU A 113 25.84 39.85 7.14
CA LEU A 113 27.13 39.16 7.19
C LEU A 113 27.89 39.32 5.87
N GLY A 114 27.20 39.21 4.73
CA GLY A 114 27.79 39.42 3.40
C GLY A 114 28.35 40.84 3.23
N TRP A 115 27.64 41.86 3.72
CA TRP A 115 28.13 43.24 3.71
C TRP A 115 29.40 43.41 4.55
N ILE A 116 29.42 42.87 5.78
CA ILE A 116 30.61 42.91 6.65
C ILE A 116 31.80 42.22 5.99
N VAL A 117 31.61 41.01 5.46
CA VAL A 117 32.68 40.26 4.80
C VAL A 117 33.21 41.04 3.59
N SER A 118 32.31 41.61 2.77
CA SER A 118 32.71 42.43 1.61
C SER A 118 33.52 43.65 2.03
N SER A 119 33.18 44.33 3.14
CA SER A 119 33.91 45.49 3.64
C SER A 119 35.26 45.16 4.28
N VAL A 120 35.47 43.92 4.73
CA VAL A 120 36.76 43.47 5.30
C VAL A 120 37.72 43.01 4.20
N ILE A 121 37.19 42.44 3.11
CA ILE A 121 37.97 41.96 1.96
C ILE A 121 38.35 43.09 0.98
N SER A 122 37.55 44.17 0.93
CA SER A 122 37.85 45.40 0.16
C SER A 122 38.77 46.35 0.92
#